data_AF-A0A518CFP3-F1
#
_entry.id   AF-A0A518CFP3-F1
#
_cell.length_a   1.000
_cell.length_b   1.000
_cell.length_c   1.000
_cell.angle_alpha   90.00
_cell.angle_beta   90.00
_cell.angle_gamma   90.00
#
_symmetry.space_group_name_H-M   'P 1'
#
loop_
_entity.id
_entity.type
_entity.pdbx_description
1 polymer ?
#
loop_
_entity_poly.entity_id
_entity_poly.type
_entity_poly.pdbx_seq_one_letter_code
_entity_poly.pdbx_strand_id
1 'polypeptide(L)'
;MMPFVYESPALGNEGQGDATTYVAITGPKSVLGMDKASTFGEITVGTSNAIMVVEDTTNPVPWYKPVDISPQALTSKNFDDQYFNGVQALMADGSVHFFPEASKTQVQGMTSVDGS
;
A
#
# COMPACT_ATOMS: atom_id res chain seq x y z
N MET A 1 3.33 21.80 -5.39
CA MET A 1 2.99 20.96 -6.54
C MET A 1 3.70 19.63 -6.35
N MET A 2 2.93 18.54 -6.43
CA MET A 2 3.43 17.18 -6.42
C MET A 2 4.23 16.86 -7.69
N PRO A 3 5.32 16.08 -7.61
CA PRO A 3 5.98 15.51 -8.79
C PRO A 3 5.11 14.47 -9.51
N PHE A 4 5.14 14.47 -10.85
CA PHE A 4 4.39 13.54 -11.71
C PHE A 4 4.55 12.05 -11.34
N VAL A 5 5.71 11.66 -10.81
CA VAL A 5 5.98 10.26 -10.40
C VAL A 5 5.13 9.77 -9.22
N TYR A 6 4.44 10.67 -8.51
CA TYR A 6 3.54 10.34 -7.40
C TYR A 6 2.05 10.52 -7.76
N GLU A 7 1.75 10.90 -9.00
CA GLU A 7 0.39 10.99 -9.53
C GLU A 7 -0.13 9.61 -9.89
N SER A 8 -1.42 9.38 -9.62
CA SER A 8 -2.09 8.20 -10.14
C SER A 8 -2.40 8.39 -11.63
N PRO A 9 -1.90 7.55 -12.53
CA PRO A 9 -2.26 7.63 -13.95
C PRO A 9 -3.74 7.33 -14.20
N ALA A 10 -4.43 6.68 -13.25
CA ALA A 10 -5.83 6.32 -13.35
C ALA A 10 -6.78 7.49 -13.08
N LEU A 11 -6.42 8.35 -12.13
CA LEU A 11 -7.21 9.52 -11.75
C LEU A 11 -6.83 10.77 -12.56
N GLY A 12 -5.62 10.80 -13.13
CA GLY A 12 -5.11 11.92 -13.90
C GLY A 12 -4.86 13.17 -13.05
N ASN A 13 -4.58 14.29 -13.72
CA ASN A 13 -4.21 15.57 -13.08
C ASN A 13 -5.40 16.31 -12.46
N GLU A 14 -6.64 15.89 -12.73
CA GLU A 14 -7.85 16.56 -12.24
C GLU A 14 -8.17 16.11 -10.82
N GLY A 15 -7.62 16.80 -9.83
CA GLY A 15 -8.11 16.75 -8.44
C GLY A 15 -7.15 16.24 -7.39
N GLN A 16 -5.93 15.84 -7.77
CA GLN A 16 -4.93 15.39 -6.79
C GLN A 16 -4.13 16.56 -6.18
N GLY A 17 -3.86 17.64 -6.93
CA GLY A 17 -3.20 18.84 -6.40
C GLY A 17 -1.84 18.54 -5.75
N ASP A 18 -1.78 18.62 -4.42
CA ASP A 18 -0.60 18.27 -3.61
C ASP A 18 -0.77 16.93 -2.86
N ALA A 19 -1.66 16.05 -3.31
CA ALA A 19 -1.93 14.76 -2.71
C ALA A 19 -1.54 13.59 -3.62
N THR A 20 -1.09 12.49 -3.02
CA THR A 20 -0.81 11.20 -3.66
C THR A 20 -1.77 10.14 -3.13
N THR A 21 -2.06 9.12 -3.94
CA THR A 21 -2.82 7.93 -3.53
C THR A 21 -1.90 6.80 -3.07
N TYR A 22 -0.60 6.91 -3.28
CA TYR A 22 0.36 5.88 -2.89
C TYR A 22 0.73 6.05 -1.41
N VAL A 23 0.32 5.10 -0.59
CA VAL A 23 0.54 5.11 0.86
C VAL A 23 1.35 3.89 1.29
N ALA A 24 2.36 4.12 2.12
CA ALA A 24 3.16 3.04 2.71
C ALA A 24 2.32 2.28 3.74
N ILE A 25 2.50 0.96 3.80
CA ILE A 25 1.98 0.14 4.89
C ILE A 25 2.98 0.17 6.03
N THR A 26 2.60 0.78 7.16
CA THR A 26 3.42 0.82 8.37
C THR A 26 2.66 0.31 9.59
N GLY A 27 3.38 -0.43 10.42
CA GLY A 27 2.81 -1.11 11.59
C GLY A 27 3.75 -2.19 12.12
N PRO A 28 3.43 -2.79 13.27
CA PRO A 28 4.19 -3.91 13.82
C PRO A 28 4.35 -5.00 12.77
N LYS A 29 5.60 -5.45 12.55
CA LYS A 29 5.95 -6.50 11.58
C LYS A 29 5.65 -6.20 10.11
N SER A 30 5.30 -4.97 9.73
CA SER A 30 5.31 -4.56 8.32
C SER A 30 6.75 -4.48 7.79
N VAL A 31 6.94 -4.56 6.46
CA VAL A 31 8.28 -4.51 5.84
C VAL A 31 9.00 -3.19 6.14
N LEU A 32 8.29 -2.07 6.06
CA LEU A 32 8.84 -0.73 6.31
C LEU A 32 8.93 -0.41 7.81
N GLY A 33 8.25 -1.20 8.65
CA GLY A 33 8.25 -1.07 10.10
C GLY A 33 7.57 0.20 10.58
N MET A 34 7.82 0.55 11.85
CA MET A 34 7.46 1.87 12.42
C MET A 34 8.72 2.65 12.77
N ASP A 35 9.63 2.03 13.53
CA ASP A 35 10.89 2.65 13.96
C ASP A 35 12.11 2.16 13.16
N LYS A 36 12.02 0.94 12.62
CA LYS A 36 13.10 0.27 11.88
C LYS A 36 12.51 -0.61 10.78
N ALA A 37 13.06 -0.48 9.57
CA ALA A 37 12.73 -1.36 8.47
C ALA A 37 13.23 -2.79 8.72
N SER A 38 12.51 -3.77 8.18
CA SER A 38 12.91 -5.17 8.22
C SER A 38 14.08 -5.44 7.26
N THR A 39 14.96 -6.33 7.68
CA THR A 39 15.97 -6.95 6.83
C THR A 39 15.31 -8.01 5.94
N PHE A 40 15.92 -8.33 4.79
CA PHE A 40 15.41 -9.40 3.92
C PHE A 40 15.29 -10.75 4.63
N GLY A 41 16.17 -11.06 5.60
CA GLY A 41 16.09 -12.29 6.38
C GLY A 41 14.91 -12.35 7.35
N GLU A 42 14.33 -11.21 7.71
CA GLU A 42 13.13 -11.15 8.55
C GLU A 42 11.84 -11.36 7.73
N ILE A 43 11.88 -11.24 6.40
CA ILE A 43 10.73 -11.43 5.48
C ILE A 43 10.54 -12.93 5.19
N THR A 44 9.98 -13.65 6.14
CA THR A 44 9.78 -15.10 6.10
C THR A 44 8.68 -15.58 5.15
N VAL A 45 7.70 -14.72 4.82
CA VAL A 45 6.69 -15.02 3.78
C VAL A 45 7.24 -14.95 2.35
N GLY A 46 8.48 -14.47 2.19
CA GLY A 46 9.11 -14.18 0.90
C GLY A 46 8.77 -12.77 0.39
N THR A 47 9.72 -12.13 -0.30
CA THR A 47 9.59 -10.73 -0.75
C THR A 47 8.47 -10.52 -1.77
N SER A 48 8.17 -11.53 -2.59
CA SER A 48 7.05 -11.51 -3.55
C SER A 48 5.68 -11.64 -2.88
N ASN A 49 5.63 -11.93 -1.57
CA ASN A 49 4.39 -12.07 -0.81
C ASN A 49 4.24 -11.01 0.29
N ALA A 50 5.13 -10.03 0.36
CA ALA A 50 5.11 -8.97 1.37
C ALA A 50 4.82 -7.62 0.71
N ILE A 51 3.73 -6.96 1.08
CA ILE A 51 3.31 -5.67 0.53
C ILE A 51 3.98 -4.54 1.30
N MET A 52 4.44 -3.51 0.58
CA MET A 52 5.06 -2.30 1.15
C MET A 52 4.22 -1.04 0.97
N VAL A 53 3.60 -0.89 -0.20
CA VAL A 53 2.84 0.32 -0.58
C VAL A 53 1.57 -0.12 -1.28
N VAL A 54 0.48 0.62 -1.07
CA VAL A 54 -0.78 0.44 -1.78
C VAL A 54 -1.26 1.74 -2.39
N GLU A 55 -2.04 1.63 -3.45
CA GLU A 55 -2.80 2.75 -3.99
C GLU A 55 -4.17 2.82 -3.32
N ASP A 56 -4.38 3.84 -2.48
CA ASP A 56 -5.65 4.15 -1.84
C ASP A 56 -6.30 5.38 -2.49
N THR A 57 -7.06 5.13 -3.55
CA THR A 57 -7.77 6.16 -4.33
C THR A 57 -8.90 6.83 -3.56
N THR A 58 -9.39 6.22 -2.48
CA THR A 58 -10.50 6.76 -1.66
C THR A 58 -10.03 7.76 -0.60
N ASN A 59 -8.75 7.78 -0.27
CA ASN A 59 -8.19 8.66 0.76
C ASN A 59 -6.80 9.20 0.37
N PRO A 60 -6.72 10.11 -0.63
CA PRO A 60 -5.45 10.74 -1.01
C PRO A 60 -4.84 11.54 0.15
N VAL A 61 -3.52 11.49 0.29
CA VAL A 61 -2.77 12.15 1.37
C VAL A 61 -1.76 13.15 0.84
N PRO A 62 -1.39 14.22 1.59
CA PRO A 62 -0.39 15.18 1.12
C PRO A 62 0.96 14.50 0.82
N TRP A 63 1.47 14.63 -0.41
CA TRP A 63 2.67 13.89 -0.86
C TRP A 63 3.94 14.22 -0.07
N TYR A 64 4.01 15.44 0.47
CA TYR A 64 5.17 15.97 1.19
C TYR A 64 5.17 15.62 2.69
N LYS A 65 4.19 14.83 3.16
CA LYS A 65 4.06 14.44 4.55
C LYS A 65 4.01 12.90 4.66
N PRO A 66 4.69 12.28 5.65
CA PRO A 66 4.54 10.86 5.90
C PRO A 66 3.15 10.62 6.51
N VAL A 67 2.22 10.16 5.67
CA VAL A 67 0.89 9.70 6.09
C VAL A 67 0.74 8.28 5.55
N ASP A 68 0.94 7.32 6.46
CA ASP A 68 0.93 5.90 6.14
C ASP A 68 -0.42 5.26 6.47
N ILE A 69 -0.63 4.04 6.00
CA ILE A 69 -1.80 3.22 6.35
C ILE A 69 -1.36 2.02 7.19
N SER A 70 -2.11 1.71 8.25
CA SER A 70 -1.86 0.48 9.02
C SER A 70 -2.44 -0.73 8.29
N PRO A 71 -1.89 -1.95 8.51
CA PRO A 71 -2.48 -3.19 8.04
C PRO A 71 -3.99 -3.29 8.32
N GLN A 72 -4.40 -2.97 9.54
CA GLN A 72 -5.80 -3.06 9.97
C GLN A 72 -6.68 -2.03 9.27
N ALA A 73 -6.16 -0.81 9.06
CA ALA A 73 -6.90 0.23 8.35
C ALA A 73 -7.09 -0.14 6.87
N LEU A 74 -6.08 -0.72 6.22
CA LEU A 74 -6.18 -1.23 4.85
C LEU A 74 -7.24 -2.33 4.76
N THR A 75 -7.16 -3.37 5.60
CA THR A 75 -8.10 -4.49 5.53
C THR A 75 -9.52 -4.14 5.97
N SER A 76 -9.73 -3.00 6.63
CA SER A 76 -11.07 -2.51 6.98
C SER A 76 -11.76 -1.76 5.84
N LYS A 77 -11.03 -1.33 4.81
CA LYS A 77 -11.60 -0.66 3.64
C LYS A 77 -12.36 -1.64 2.75
N ASN A 78 -13.38 -1.19 2.05
CA ASN A 78 -13.96 -1.92 0.93
C ASN A 78 -13.11 -1.68 -0.32
N PHE A 79 -12.56 -2.73 -0.92
CA PHE A 79 -11.70 -2.59 -2.11
C PHE A 79 -12.52 -2.28 -3.36
N ASP A 80 -13.80 -2.63 -3.37
CA ASP A 80 -14.72 -2.29 -4.47
C ASP A 80 -14.99 -0.78 -4.56
N ASP A 81 -14.69 -0.01 -3.51
CA ASP A 81 -14.81 1.46 -3.53
C ASP A 81 -13.60 2.14 -4.21
N GLN A 82 -12.52 1.40 -4.47
CA GLN A 82 -11.33 1.91 -5.15
C GLN A 82 -11.58 2.06 -6.67
N TYR A 83 -10.81 2.91 -7.34
CA TYR A 83 -11.00 3.22 -8.76
C TYR A 83 -11.09 1.98 -9.69
N PHE A 84 -10.30 0.94 -9.41
CA PHE A 84 -10.29 -0.31 -10.19
C PHE A 84 -11.12 -1.45 -9.57
N ASN A 85 -11.97 -1.17 -8.59
CA ASN A 85 -12.65 -2.18 -7.75
C ASN A 85 -11.65 -3.18 -7.13
N GLY A 86 -10.52 -2.64 -6.68
CA GLY A 86 -9.40 -3.39 -6.12
C GLY A 86 -8.22 -2.48 -5.80
N VAL A 87 -7.22 -3.05 -5.16
CA VAL A 87 -6.03 -2.32 -4.71
C VAL A 87 -4.82 -2.73 -5.55
N GLN A 88 -4.10 -1.74 -6.08
CA GLN A 88 -2.77 -1.94 -6.63
C GLN A 88 -1.75 -1.90 -5.50
N ALA A 89 -0.88 -2.89 -5.42
CA ALA A 89 0.07 -3.03 -4.32
C ALA A 89 1.49 -3.28 -4.84
N LEU A 90 2.46 -2.54 -4.28
CA LEU A 90 3.88 -2.74 -4.46
C LEU A 90 4.39 -3.80 -3.48
N MET A 91 5.00 -4.84 -4.03
CA MET A 91 5.63 -5.92 -3.29
C MET A 91 7.06 -5.57 -2.87
N ALA A 92 7.60 -6.26 -1.87
CA ALA A 92 8.95 -6.04 -1.36
C ALA A 92 10.06 -6.40 -2.37
N ASP A 93 9.75 -7.16 -3.42
CA ASP A 93 10.64 -7.43 -4.55
C ASP A 93 10.55 -6.39 -5.68
N GLY A 94 9.69 -5.37 -5.55
CA GLY A 94 9.49 -4.32 -6.53
C GLY A 94 8.45 -4.62 -7.60
N SER A 95 7.85 -5.82 -7.61
CA SER A 95 6.72 -6.12 -8.49
C SER A 95 5.44 -5.41 -8.02
N VAL A 96 4.49 -5.22 -8.94
CA VAL A 96 3.17 -4.63 -8.63
C VAL A 96 2.09 -5.64 -8.98
N HIS A 97 1.17 -5.86 -8.06
CA HIS A 97 0.05 -6.78 -8.21
C HIS A 97 -1.29 -6.11 -7.91
N PHE A 98 -2.33 -6.56 -8.59
CA PHE A 98 -3.71 -6.17 -8.35
C PHE A 98 -4.39 -7.15 -7.41
N PHE A 99 -5.09 -6.64 -6.39
CA PHE A 99 -5.86 -7.42 -5.45
C PHE A 99 -7.34 -6.99 -5.44
N PRO A 100 -8.28 -7.85 -5.89
CA PRO A 100 -9.70 -7.59 -5.77
C PRO A 100 -10.17 -7.76 -4.32
N GLU A 101 -11.40 -7.33 -4.02
CA GLU A 101 -12.05 -7.50 -2.72
C GLU A 101 -12.02 -8.97 -2.22
N ALA A 102 -12.22 -9.94 -3.12
CA ALA A 102 -12.17 -11.36 -2.80
C ALA A 102 -10.81 -11.84 -2.24
N SER A 103 -9.72 -11.10 -2.48
CA SER A 103 -8.38 -11.39 -2.00
C SER A 103 -8.02 -10.68 -0.69
N LYS A 104 -8.94 -9.95 -0.05
CA LYS A 104 -8.65 -9.15 1.15
C LYS A 104 -8.03 -9.95 2.31
N THR A 105 -8.51 -11.17 2.55
CA THR A 105 -7.93 -12.06 3.57
C THR A 105 -6.49 -12.46 3.23
N GLN A 106 -6.18 -12.66 1.94
CA GLN A 106 -4.82 -12.89 1.48
C GLN A 106 -3.96 -11.65 1.74
N VAL A 107 -4.45 -10.46 1.36
CA VAL A 107 -3.77 -9.18 1.58
C VAL A 107 -3.43 -8.97 3.05
N GLN A 108 -4.33 -9.33 3.98
CA GLN A 108 -4.07 -9.24 5.41
C GLN A 108 -2.76 -9.93 5.81
N GLY A 109 -2.57 -11.20 5.44
CA GLY A 109 -1.32 -11.92 5.73
C GLY A 109 -0.11 -11.36 4.97
N MET A 110 -0.32 -10.72 3.83
CA MET A 110 0.77 -10.13 3.04
C MET A 110 1.25 -8.77 3.57
N THR A 111 0.56 -8.18 4.55
CA THR A 111 0.97 -6.90 5.17
C THR A 111 2.05 -7.03 6.24
N SER A 112 2.42 -8.27 6.60
CA SER A 112 3.43 -8.57 7.62
C SER A 112 4.54 -9.47 7.07
N VAL A 113 5.72 -9.39 7.68
CA VAL A 113 6.92 -10.16 7.27
C VAL A 113 6.81 -11.66 7.56
N ASP A 114 5.85 -12.07 8.39
CA ASP A 114 5.65 -13.45 8.84
C ASP A 114 4.22 -13.99 8.65
N GLY A 115 3.31 -13.21 8.05
CA GLY A 115 1.96 -13.67 7.74
C GLY A 115 0.94 -13.47 8.88
N SER A 116 1.31 -12.79 9.97
CA SER A 116 0.42 -12.43 11.07
C SER A 116 -0.60 -11.36 10.73
#